data_AF-A0A0Q7MYN8-F1
#
_entry.id   AF-A0A0Q7MYN8-F1
#
_cell.length_a   1.000
_cell.length_b   1.000
_cell.length_c   1.000
_cell.angle_alpha   90.00
_cell.angle_beta   90.00
_cell.angle_gamma   90.00
#
_symmetry.space_group_name_H-M   'P 1'
#
loop_
_entity.id
_entity.type
_entity.pdbx_description
1 polymer ?
#
loop_
_entity_poly.entity_id
_entity_poly.type
_entity_poly.pdbx_seq_one_letter_code
_entity_poly.pdbx_strand_id
1 'polypeptide(L)'
;MSRPPRSWRRNRRRGERGAQPVRHRDGGKVATILAPDGSLDSLYQRNQKLYGIFLTRERARFTEMAPVFERGPARPRIGKVLRLDQIAEAHRLLDAGHNSGKIVIDIN
;
A
#
# COMPACT_ATOMS: atom_id res chain seq x y z
N MET A 1 -0.17 -33.65 16.85
CA MET A 1 0.30 -32.45 16.14
C MET A 1 -0.66 -32.10 15.01
N SER A 2 -1.51 -31.09 15.22
CA SER A 2 -2.61 -30.74 14.31
C SER A 2 -2.09 -29.90 13.14
N ARG A 3 -2.44 -30.28 11.90
CA ARG A 3 -2.00 -29.55 10.69
C ARG A 3 -2.69 -28.17 10.64
N PRO A 4 -1.96 -27.07 10.33
CA PRO A 4 -2.56 -25.74 10.26
C PRO A 4 -3.56 -25.61 9.10
N PRO A 5 -4.58 -24.74 9.25
CA PRO A 5 -5.69 -24.59 8.31
C PRO A 5 -5.22 -24.12 6.91
N ARG A 6 -5.95 -24.54 5.86
CA ARG A 6 -5.60 -24.27 4.44
C ARG A 6 -5.43 -22.77 4.13
N SER A 7 -6.14 -21.89 4.81
CA SER A 7 -6.02 -20.43 4.66
C SER A 7 -4.63 -19.90 5.03
N TRP A 8 -3.97 -20.51 6.03
CA TRP A 8 -2.63 -20.13 6.49
C TRP A 8 -1.53 -20.54 5.50
N ARG A 9 -1.68 -21.68 4.82
CA ARG A 9 -0.74 -22.10 3.75
C ARG A 9 -0.84 -21.21 2.51
N ARG A 10 -2.02 -20.66 2.22
CA ARG A 10 -2.24 -19.74 1.09
C ARG A 10 -1.59 -18.37 1.34
N ASN A 11 -1.59 -17.91 2.59
CA ASN A 11 -0.99 -16.63 2.97
C ASN A 11 0.55 -16.69 3.01
N ARG A 12 1.13 -17.82 3.44
CA ARG A 12 2.59 -18.02 3.40
C ARG A 12 3.15 -17.92 1.97
N ARG A 13 2.44 -18.49 0.99
CA ARG A 13 2.80 -18.35 -0.45
C ARG A 13 2.59 -16.95 -1.04
N ARG A 14 1.86 -16.06 -0.36
CA ARG A 14 1.61 -14.68 -0.82
C ARG A 14 2.62 -13.69 -0.21
N GLY A 15 3.12 -13.98 1.00
CA GLY A 15 4.30 -13.33 1.58
C GLY A 15 5.64 -13.81 1.01
N GLU A 16 5.66 -14.96 0.33
CA GLU A 16 6.80 -15.44 -0.48
C GLU A 16 6.80 -14.90 -1.91
N ARG A 17 5.74 -14.17 -2.31
CA ARG A 17 5.80 -13.37 -3.53
C ARG A 17 6.51 -12.06 -3.19
N GLY A 18 7.83 -12.20 -3.01
CA GLY A 18 8.78 -11.14 -3.32
C GLY A 18 8.28 -10.40 -4.54
N ALA A 19 8.16 -9.08 -4.43
CA ALA A 19 7.59 -8.18 -5.45
C ALA A 19 7.75 -8.81 -6.84
N GLN A 20 6.71 -9.49 -7.34
CA GLN A 20 6.82 -10.09 -8.67
C GLN A 20 7.12 -8.93 -9.60
N PRO A 21 8.18 -8.98 -10.41
CA PRO A 21 8.57 -7.85 -11.22
C PRO A 21 7.44 -7.60 -12.20
N VAL A 22 6.58 -6.65 -11.84
CA VAL A 22 5.63 -6.03 -12.75
C VAL A 22 6.52 -5.61 -13.92
N ARG A 23 6.16 -6.03 -15.14
CA ARG A 23 7.03 -5.91 -16.31
C ARG A 23 7.28 -4.42 -16.61
N HIS A 24 8.29 -3.85 -15.98
CA HIS A 24 8.67 -2.46 -16.12
C HIS A 24 9.54 -2.28 -17.37
N ARG A 25 9.43 -1.11 -18.00
CA ARG A 25 10.32 -0.70 -19.10
C ARG A 25 11.77 -0.58 -18.63
N ASP A 26 12.71 -0.79 -19.54
CA ASP A 26 14.13 -0.52 -19.30
C ASP A 26 14.35 0.97 -19.02
N GLY A 27 15.30 1.29 -18.13
CA GLY A 27 15.51 2.65 -17.63
C GLY A 27 14.36 3.20 -16.76
N GLY A 28 13.37 2.37 -16.42
CA GLY A 28 12.20 2.75 -15.64
C GLY A 28 12.50 3.17 -14.21
N LYS A 29 11.52 3.83 -13.59
CA LYS A 29 11.55 4.26 -12.18
C LYS A 29 10.52 3.45 -11.39
N VAL A 30 10.94 2.90 -10.27
CA VAL A 30 10.08 2.18 -9.33
C VAL A 30 10.04 2.95 -8.03
N ALA A 31 8.85 3.16 -7.47
CA ALA A 31 8.67 3.79 -6.16
C ALA A 31 8.06 2.79 -5.20
N THR A 32 8.60 2.68 -3.99
CA THR A 32 8.10 1.77 -2.97
C THR A 32 7.95 2.48 -1.63
N ILE A 33 6.86 2.19 -0.92
CA ILE A 33 6.57 2.71 0.43
C ILE A 33 6.97 1.67 1.49
N LEU A 34 6.86 0.38 1.15
CA LEU A 34 7.34 -0.70 1.97
C LEU A 34 8.75 -1.10 1.53
N ALA A 35 9.55 -1.63 2.45
CA ALA A 35 10.83 -2.21 2.07
C ALA A 35 10.60 -3.33 1.04
N PRO A 36 11.28 -3.31 -0.11
CA PRO A 36 11.16 -4.36 -1.09
C PRO A 36 11.72 -5.66 -0.51
N ASP A 37 11.08 -6.77 -0.83
CA ASP A 37 11.50 -8.11 -0.48
C ASP A 37 12.11 -8.83 -1.69
N GLY A 38 13.19 -9.59 -1.46
CA GLY A 38 13.88 -10.36 -2.50
C GLY A 38 15.08 -9.66 -3.15
N SER A 39 15.53 -10.18 -4.29
CA SER A 39 16.70 -9.69 -5.02
C SER A 39 16.38 -8.45 -5.86
N LEU A 40 17.31 -7.49 -5.84
CA LEU A 40 17.26 -6.26 -6.63
C LEU A 40 18.08 -6.35 -7.94
N ASP A 41 18.67 -7.51 -8.26
CA ASP A 41 19.57 -7.69 -9.40
C ASP A 41 18.92 -7.33 -10.74
N SER A 42 17.61 -7.56 -10.84
CA SER A 42 16.83 -7.21 -12.04
C SER A 42 16.78 -5.70 -12.31
N LEU A 43 16.90 -4.86 -11.28
CA LEU A 43 16.97 -3.41 -11.46
C LEU A 43 18.28 -3.00 -12.12
N TYR A 44 19.40 -3.60 -11.69
CA TYR A 44 20.71 -3.34 -12.26
C TYR A 44 20.77 -3.75 -13.73
N GLN A 45 20.34 -4.98 -14.05
CA GLN A 45 20.35 -5.51 -15.42
C GLN A 45 19.54 -4.65 -16.41
N ARG A 46 18.54 -3.90 -15.91
CA ARG A 46 17.64 -3.07 -16.71
C ARG A 46 17.89 -1.57 -16.56
N ASN A 47 18.97 -1.19 -15.87
CA ASN A 47 19.32 0.19 -15.55
C ASN A 47 18.15 0.98 -14.91
N GLN A 48 17.43 0.34 -13.98
CA GLN A 48 16.24 0.91 -13.32
C GLN A 48 16.59 1.62 -12.02
N LYS A 49 15.82 2.67 -11.70
CA LYS A 49 15.97 3.44 -10.46
C LYS A 49 14.89 3.07 -9.46
N LEU A 50 15.30 2.75 -8.23
CA LEU A 50 14.39 2.51 -7.11
C LEU A 50 14.35 3.73 -6.19
N TYR A 51 13.15 4.21 -5.89
CA TYR A 51 12.87 5.29 -4.95
C TYR A 51 12.16 4.69 -3.73
N GLY A 52 12.86 4.63 -2.59
CA GLY A 52 12.22 4.39 -1.30
C GLY A 52 11.54 5.67 -0.82
N ILE A 53 10.26 5.59 -0.52
CA ILE A 53 9.47 6.73 -0.06
C ILE A 53 9.01 6.45 1.37
N PHE A 54 9.52 7.24 2.30
CA PHE A 54 8.95 7.33 3.63
C PHE A 54 8.20 8.66 3.76
N LEU A 55 7.05 8.66 4.42
CA LEU A 55 6.30 9.87 4.64
C LEU A 55 7.04 10.74 5.67
N THR A 56 7.57 11.87 5.22
CA THR A 56 8.03 12.96 6.09
C THR A 56 6.95 14.03 6.20
N ARG A 57 7.15 15.05 7.03
CA ARG A 57 6.21 16.18 7.13
C ARG A 57 6.32 17.05 5.87
N GLU A 58 5.64 16.68 4.79
CA GLU A 58 5.66 17.38 3.50
C GLU A 58 4.36 18.15 3.20
N ARG A 59 3.92 19.04 4.10
CA ARG A 59 2.66 19.81 3.91
C ARG A 59 2.59 20.49 2.54
N ALA A 60 3.67 21.15 2.11
CA ALA A 60 3.70 21.88 0.84
C ALA A 60 3.33 20.99 -0.36
N ARG A 61 3.96 19.81 -0.46
CA ARG A 61 3.70 18.86 -1.55
C ARG A 61 2.28 18.28 -1.51
N PHE A 62 1.73 18.03 -0.32
CA PHE A 62 0.33 17.61 -0.22
C PHE A 62 -0.63 18.70 -0.66
N THR A 63 -0.35 19.96 -0.32
CA THR A 63 -1.15 21.11 -0.78
C THR A 63 -1.06 21.29 -2.31
N GLU A 64 0.11 21.10 -2.90
CA GLU A 64 0.30 21.14 -4.36
C GLU A 64 -0.56 20.10 -5.10
N MET A 65 -0.92 18.99 -4.44
CA MET A 65 -1.79 17.96 -5.01
C MET A 65 -3.29 18.27 -4.89
N ALA A 66 -3.71 19.26 -4.08
CA ALA A 66 -5.12 19.58 -3.86
C ALA A 66 -5.93 19.78 -5.16
N PRO A 67 -5.42 20.47 -6.20
CA PRO A 67 -6.16 20.67 -7.45
C PRO A 67 -6.53 19.37 -8.17
N VAL A 68 -5.76 18.29 -7.98
CA VAL A 68 -6.03 16.97 -8.60
C VAL A 68 -7.31 16.35 -8.02
N PHE A 69 -7.59 16.61 -6.75
CA PHE A 69 -8.80 16.14 -6.08
C PHE A 69 -9.98 17.08 -6.33
N GLU A 70 -9.74 18.39 -6.24
CA GLU A 70 -10.77 19.44 -6.43
C GLU A 70 -11.36 19.41 -7.85
N ARG A 71 -10.52 19.21 -8.86
CA ARG A 71 -10.96 19.16 -10.27
C ARG A 71 -11.60 17.83 -10.65
N GLY A 72 -11.47 16.81 -9.81
CA GLY A 72 -12.04 15.47 -10.03
C GLY A 72 -11.21 14.39 -10.76
N PRO A 73 -10.00 14.62 -11.33
CA PRO A 73 -9.17 13.54 -11.86
C PRO A 73 -8.80 12.44 -10.85
N ALA A 74 -8.71 12.78 -9.57
CA ALA A 74 -8.56 11.81 -8.50
C ALA A 74 -9.74 11.88 -7.52
N ARG A 75 -10.27 10.72 -7.15
CA ARG A 75 -11.31 10.60 -6.12
C ARG A 75 -10.86 9.62 -5.04
N PRO A 76 -10.87 10.01 -3.75
CA PRO A 76 -10.59 9.08 -2.68
C PRO A 76 -11.67 8.01 -2.65
N ARG A 77 -11.27 6.73 -2.72
CA ARG A 77 -12.18 5.62 -2.51
C ARG A 77 -12.34 5.40 -1.01
N ILE A 78 -13.47 5.83 -0.47
CA ILE A 78 -13.84 5.55 0.92
C ILE A 78 -14.43 4.15 0.98
N GLY A 79 -13.82 3.28 1.78
CA GLY A 79 -14.28 1.90 1.97
C GLY A 79 -15.25 1.76 3.14
N LYS A 80 -14.99 2.46 4.24
CA LYS A 80 -15.82 2.43 5.45
C LYS A 80 -15.70 3.76 6.18
N VAL A 81 -16.80 4.25 6.72
CA VAL A 81 -16.84 5.35 7.68
C VAL A 81 -17.23 4.74 9.03
N LEU A 82 -16.46 5.04 10.07
CA LEU A 82 -16.67 4.58 11.43
C LEU A 82 -16.69 5.78 12.36
N ARG A 83 -17.44 5.69 13.45
CA ARG A 83 -17.37 6.70 14.51
C ARG A 83 -16.14 6.51 15.38
N LEU A 84 -15.79 7.55 16.13
CA LEU A 84 -14.67 7.51 17.08
C LEU A 84 -14.78 6.36 18.10
N ASP A 85 -15.98 6.06 18.60
CA ASP A 85 -16.22 4.96 19.54
C ASP A 85 -16.00 3.56 18.93
N GLN A 86 -15.83 3.48 17.62
CA GLN A 86 -15.56 2.24 16.87
C GLN A 86 -14.08 2.10 16.47
N ILE A 87 -13.17 2.87 17.07
CA ILE A 87 -11.75 2.88 16.67
C ILE A 87 -11.09 1.50 16.75
N ALA A 88 -11.46 0.68 17.74
CA ALA A 88 -10.94 -0.69 17.87
C ALA A 88 -11.31 -1.58 16.67
N GLU A 89 -12.49 -1.38 16.10
CA GLU A 89 -12.91 -2.06 14.87
C GLU A 89 -12.15 -1.55 13.65
N ALA A 90 -11.84 -0.25 13.59
CA ALA A 90 -11.00 0.31 12.52
C ALA A 90 -9.63 -0.38 12.47
N HIS A 91 -8.98 -0.58 13.62
CA HIS A 91 -7.71 -1.31 13.71
C HIS A 91 -7.83 -2.77 13.28
N ARG A 92 -8.87 -3.49 13.74
CA ARG A 92 -9.13 -4.87 13.33
C ARG A 92 -9.26 -5.01 11.81
N LEU A 93 -9.95 -4.07 11.16
CA LEU A 93 -10.12 -4.07 9.71
C LEU A 93 -8.81 -3.77 8.96
N LEU A 94 -7.95 -2.91 9.51
CA LEU A 94 -6.63 -2.64 8.93
C LEU A 94 -5.74 -3.90 8.99
N ASP A 95 -5.73 -4.59 10.13
CA ASP A 95 -4.93 -5.80 10.33
C ASP A 95 -5.38 -6.97 9.45
N ALA A 96 -6.68 -7.05 9.14
CA ALA A 96 -7.23 -8.05 8.24
C ALA A 96 -6.73 -7.93 6.78
N GLY A 97 -6.11 -6.78 6.40
CA GLY A 97 -5.37 -6.60 5.15
C GLY A 97 -6.20 -6.57 3.86
N HIS A 98 -7.54 -6.51 3.94
CA HIS A 98 -8.45 -6.62 2.78
C HIS A 98 -9.33 -5.37 2.52
N ASN A 99 -8.93 -4.19 3.00
CA ASN A 99 -9.78 -3.01 2.80
C ASN A 99 -9.69 -2.47 1.36
N SER A 100 -10.83 -2.47 0.65
CA SER A 100 -10.97 -1.83 -0.65
C SER A 100 -11.24 -0.32 -0.48
N GLY A 101 -10.23 0.44 -0.05
CA GLY A 101 -10.32 1.89 0.12
C GLY A 101 -9.81 2.37 1.48
N LYS A 102 -10.00 3.65 1.76
CA LYS A 102 -9.63 4.28 3.03
C LYS A 102 -10.73 4.06 4.07
N ILE A 103 -10.34 3.75 5.31
CA ILE A 103 -11.23 3.87 6.47
C ILE A 103 -11.19 5.33 6.91
N VAL A 104 -12.36 5.94 7.12
CA VAL A 104 -12.51 7.30 7.64
C VAL A 104 -13.13 7.22 9.03
N ILE A 105 -12.58 8.00 9.96
CA ILE A 105 -13.16 8.19 11.28
C ILE A 105 -13.94 9.49 11.27
N ASP A 106 -15.24 9.39 11.54
CA ASP A 106 -16.13 10.53 11.76
C ASP A 106 -16.06 10.95 13.23
N ILE A 107 -15.87 12.24 13.44
CA ILE A 107 -15.68 12.88 14.75
C ILE A 107 -16.78 13.90 15.07
N ASN A 108 -17.81 13.98 14.22
CA ASN A 108 -18.97 14.83 14.43
C ASN A 108 -19.94 14.26 15.46
#